data_AF-A0A7C3TQ04-F1
#
_entry.id   AF-A0A7C3TQ04-F1
#
_cell.length_a   1.000
_cell.length_b   1.000
_cell.length_c   1.000
_cell.angle_alpha   90.00
_cell.angle_beta   90.00
_cell.angle_gamma   90.00
#
_symmetry.space_group_name_H-M   'P 1'
#
loop_
_entity.id
_entity.type
_entity.pdbx_description
1 polymer ?
#
loop_
_entity_poly.entity_id
_entity_poly.type
_entity_poly.pdbx_seq_one_letter_code
_entity_poly.pdbx_strand_id
1 'polypeptide(L)' 'MISYLGTQAQAVGYKRLYSGLLGRADRIIILFFALIIQFFIQYRLFGFFFMEWVMLYFIFAGLITIFWRYFEIMKWLE' A
#
# COMPACT_ATOMS: atom_id res chain seq x y z
N MET A 1 -7.69 4.47 -2.73
CA MET A 1 -7.04 5.78 -2.99
C MET A 1 -5.78 5.68 -3.85
N ILE A 2 -4.81 4.82 -3.52
CA ILE A 2 -3.53 4.71 -4.28
C ILE A 2 -3.72 4.52 -5.80
N SER A 3 -4.65 3.65 -6.22
CA SER A 3 -4.92 3.44 -7.66
C SER A 3 -5.57 4.66 -8.34
N TYR A 4 -6.36 5.46 -7.61
CA TYR A 4 -7.04 6.65 -8.15
C TYR A 4 -6.05 7.78 -8.41
N LEU A 5 -5.04 7.95 -7.55
CA LEU A 5 -4.03 9.00 -7.72
C LEU A 5 -3.28 8.85 -9.04
N GLY A 6 -3.05 7.62 -9.51
CA GLY A 6 -2.36 7.36 -10.78
C GLY A 6 -3.19 7.69 -12.01
N THR A 7 -4.49 7.44 -11.96
CA THR A 7 -5.41 7.82 -13.04
C THR A 7 -5.68 9.33 -13.02
N GLN A 8 -5.73 9.94 -11.84
CA GLN A 8 -5.84 11.40 -11.69
C GLN A 8 -4.60 12.12 -12.22
N ALA A 9 -3.39 11.62 -11.93
CA ALA A 9 -2.16 12.13 -12.51
C ALA A 9 -2.21 12.11 -14.05
N GLN A 10 -2.72 11.03 -14.63
CA GLN A 10 -2.88 10.92 -16.08
C GLN A 10 -3.92 11.92 -16.63
N ALA A 11 -4.99 12.20 -15.88
CA ALA A 11 -6.02 13.16 -16.28
C ALA A 11 -5.51 14.61 -16.34
N VAL A 12 -4.51 14.96 -15.52
CA VAL A 12 -3.88 16.30 -15.52
C VAL A 12 -2.69 16.40 -16.48
N GLY A 13 -2.49 15.41 -17.36
CA GLY A 13 -1.43 15.43 -18.38
C GLY A 13 -0.10 14.84 -17.93
N TYR A 14 0.01 14.32 -16.70
CA TYR A 14 1.18 13.55 -16.29
C TYR A 14 1.16 12.12 -16.86
N LYS A 15 2.28 11.39 -16.73
CA LYS A 15 2.33 9.95 -17.04
C LYS A 15 1.63 9.14 -15.95
N ARG A 16 1.24 7.91 -16.25
CA ARG A 16 0.62 7.05 -15.24
C ARG A 16 1.63 6.72 -14.14
N LEU A 17 1.31 7.13 -12.92
CA LEU A 17 2.20 6.96 -11.76
C LEU A 17 2.08 5.54 -11.20
N TYR A 18 3.14 4.75 -11.33
CA TYR A 18 3.24 3.39 -10.76
C TYR A 18 4.14 3.33 -9.51
N SER A 19 4.72 4.45 -9.10
CA SER A 19 5.58 4.55 -7.91
C SER A 19 4.81 4.24 -6.62
N GLY A 20 5.53 3.66 -5.65
CA GLY A 20 5.02 3.29 -4.34
C GLY A 20 5.72 2.09 -3.74
N LEU A 21 5.47 1.84 -2.45
CA LEU A 21 6.07 0.75 -1.68
C LEU A 21 5.45 -0.63 -1.97
N LEU A 22 4.17 -0.66 -2.32
CA LEU A 22 3.42 -1.90 -2.53
C LEU A 22 2.66 -1.85 -3.85
N GLY A 23 3.08 -2.71 -4.77
CA GLY A 23 2.38 -3.02 -6.00
C GLY A 23 1.07 -3.76 -5.77
N ARG A 24 0.36 -4.06 -6.86
CA ARG A 24 -0.89 -4.83 -6.79
C ARG A 24 -0.63 -6.30 -6.48
N ALA A 25 0.34 -6.91 -7.17
CA ALA A 25 0.71 -8.30 -6.97
C ALA A 25 1.22 -8.54 -5.54
N ASP A 26 2.08 -7.65 -5.04
CA ASP A 26 2.66 -7.75 -3.69
C ASP A 26 1.58 -7.84 -2.61
N ARG A 27 0.54 -7.01 -2.71
CA ARG A 27 -0.57 -7.04 -1.73
C ARG A 27 -1.29 -8.38 -1.74
N ILE A 28 -1.54 -8.95 -2.93
CA ILE A 28 -2.21 -10.24 -3.06
C ILE A 28 -1.33 -11.34 -2.44
N ILE A 29 -0.04 -11.35 -2.77
CA ILE A 29 0.92 -12.33 -2.25
C ILE A 29 1.01 -12.24 -0.73
N ILE A 30 1.19 -11.03 -0.19
CA ILE A 30 1.31 -10.83 1.26
C ILE A 30 0.03 -11.26 1.97
N LEU A 31 -1.15 -10.90 1.46
CA LEU A 31 -2.42 -11.31 2.07
C LEU A 31 -2.63 -12.83 2.02
N PHE A 32 -2.27 -13.46 0.90
CA PHE A 32 -2.39 -14.91 0.75
C PHE A 32 -1.55 -15.65 1.79
N PHE A 33 -0.26 -15.31 1.90
CA PHE A 33 0.61 -15.92 2.89
C PHE A 33 0.25 -15.51 4.32
N ALA A 34 -0.24 -14.28 4.53
CA ALA A 34 -0.65 -13.84 5.85
C ALA A 34 -1.79 -14.68 6.42
N LEU A 35 -2.76 -15.07 5.59
CA LEU A 35 -3.83 -15.97 5.99
C LEU A 35 -3.30 -17.37 6.35
N ILE A 36 -2.39 -17.91 5.55
CA ILE A 36 -1.76 -19.21 5.84
C ILE A 36 -1.00 -19.16 7.16
N ILE A 37 -0.19 -18.12 7.39
CA ILE A 37 0.58 -17.95 8.62
C ILE A 37 -0.36 -17.76 9.82
N GLN A 38 -1.40 -16.93 9.68
CA GLN A 38 -2.40 -16.68 10.71
C GLN A 38 -3.15 -17.95 11.14
N PHE A 39 -3.36 -18.89 10.21
CA PHE A 39 -3.97 -20.18 10.52
C PHE A 39 -3.14 -20.98 11.54
N PHE A 40 -1.81 -20.95 11.40
CA PHE A 40 -0.88 -21.61 12.32
C PHE A 40 -0.61 -20.80 13.60
N ILE A 41 -0.59 -19.46 13.50
CA ILE A 41 -0.30 -18.56 14.63
C ILE A 41 -1.61 -17.98 15.17
N GLN A 42 -2.22 -18.71 16.11
CA GLN A 42 -3.52 -18.33 16.70
C GLN A 42 -3.42 -17.50 17.99
N TYR A 43 -2.21 -17.21 18.47
CA TYR A 43 -2.01 -16.35 19.64
C TYR A 43 -1.73 -14.91 19.24
N ARG A 44 -1.91 -13.99 20.19
CA ARG A 44 -1.64 -12.57 20.00
C ARG A 44 -0.15 -12.27 20.19
N LEU A 45 0.45 -11.59 19.23
CA LEU A 45 1.77 -11.00 19.28
C LEU A 45 1.64 -9.54 19.72
N PHE A 46 2.14 -9.20 20.91
CA PHE A 46 2.06 -7.83 21.45
C PHE A 46 0.63 -7.25 21.44
N GLY A 47 -0.38 -8.07 21.78
CA GLY A 47 -1.79 -7.66 21.82
C GLY A 47 -2.58 -7.83 20.52
N PHE A 48 -1.90 -8.04 19.39
CA PHE A 48 -2.50 -8.14 18.06
C PHE A 48 -2.28 -9.51 17.43
N PHE A 49 -3.23 -10.00 16.66
CA PHE A 49 -3.04 -11.15 15.77
C PHE A 49 -2.08 -10.81 14.64
N PHE A 50 -1.47 -11.84 14.04
CA PHE A 50 -0.54 -11.67 12.92
C PHE A 50 -1.18 -10.89 11.76
N MET A 51 -2.43 -11.17 11.44
CA MET A 51 -3.17 -10.45 10.40
C MET A 51 -3.32 -8.95 10.70
N GLU A 52 -3.51 -8.58 11.96
CA GLU A 52 -3.61 -7.17 12.37
C GLU A 52 -2.27 -6.44 12.19
N TRP A 53 -1.15 -7.11 12.46
CA TRP A 53 0.19 -6.59 12.14
C TRP A 53 0.40 -6.37 10.64
N VAL A 54 -0.06 -7.30 9.80
CA VAL A 54 0.01 -7.15 8.34
C VAL A 54 -0.85 -5.96 7.88
N MET A 55 -2.02 -5.74 8.49
CA MET A 55 -2.86 -4.59 8.20
C MET A 55 -2.22 -3.27 8.64
N LEU A 56 -1.57 -3.23 9.82
CA LEU A 56 -0.78 -2.07 10.25
C LEU A 56 0.32 -1.74 9.23
N TYR A 57 1.05 -2.75 8.76
CA TYR A 57 2.05 -2.58 7.70
C TYR A 57 1.44 -1.98 6.42
N PHE A 58 0.27 -2.46 5.98
CA PHE A 58 -0.42 -1.91 4.79
C PHE A 58 -0.86 -0.46 4.98
N ILE A 59 -1.30 -0.09 6.18
CA ILE A 59 -1.65 1.30 6.51
C ILE A 59 -0.42 2.20 6.36
N PHE A 60 0.70 1.85 6.99
CA PHE A 60 1.92 2.65 6.92
C PHE A 60 2.49 2.73 5.50
N ALA A 61 2.63 1.60 4.82
CA ALA A 61 3.12 1.57 3.44
C ALA A 61 2.20 2.35 2.49
N GLY A 62 0.89 2.29 2.73
CA GLY A 62 -0.10 3.04 1.96
C GLY A 62 -0.01 4.55 2.17
N LEU A 63 0.13 5.00 3.42
CA LEU A 63 0.31 6.41 3.75
C LEU A 63 1.58 6.98 3.11
N ILE A 64 2.72 6.30 3.26
CA ILE A 64 3.99 6.73 2.65
C ILE A 64 3.85 6.80 1.13
N THR A 65 3.21 5.80 0.51
CA THR A 65 2.96 5.80 -0.93
C THR A 65 2.09 7.00 -1.36
N ILE A 66 1.05 7.34 -0.60
CA ILE A 66 0.19 8.50 -0.93
C ILE A 66 1.00 9.79 -0.92
N PHE A 67 1.77 10.03 0.15
CA PHE A 67 2.59 11.23 0.27
C PHE A 67 3.63 11.32 -0.84
N TRP A 68 4.39 10.24 -1.07
CA TRP A 68 5.42 10.22 -2.10
C TRP A 68 4.85 10.58 -3.48
N ARG A 69 3.73 9.96 -3.85
CA ARG A 69 3.07 10.18 -5.13
C ARG A 69 2.48 11.59 -5.26
N TYR A 70 1.94 12.14 -4.17
CA TYR A 70 1.42 13.49 -4.15
C TYR A 70 2.53 14.52 -4.42
N PHE A 71 3.66 14.42 -3.71
CA PHE A 71 4.80 15.33 -3.94
C PHE A 71 5.39 15.20 -5.34
N GLU A 72 5.45 13.99 -5.89
CA GLU A 72 5.92 13.75 -7.26
C GLU A 72 5.04 14.48 -8.30
N ILE A 73 3.71 14.45 -8.13
CA ILE A 73 2.77 15.15 -9.02
C ILE A 73 2.87 16.67 -8.82
N MET A 74 2.90 17.16 -7.58
CA MET A 74 2.98 18.60 -7.30
C MET A 74 4.24 19.23 -7.90
N LYS A 75 5.39 18.57 -7.76
CA LYS A 75 6.65 19.02 -8.35
C LYS A 75 6.62 19.09 -9.88
N TRP A 76 5.76 18.32 -10.53
CA TRP A 76 5.59 18.37 -11.97
C TRP A 76 4.64 19.49 -12.43
N LEU A 77 3.68 19.86 -11.58
CA LEU A 77 2.71 20.92 -11.88
C LEU A 77 3.28 22.32 -11.70
N GLU A 78 4.30 22.48 -10.85
CA GLU A 78 5.12 23.70 -10.72
C GLU A 78 6.05 23.90 -11.93
#